data_AF-A0AAV0J9B9-F1
#
_entry.id   AF-A0AAV0J9B9-F1
#
_cell.length_a   1.000
_cell.length_b   1.000
_cell.length_c   1.000
_cell.angle_alpha   90.00
_cell.angle_beta   90.00
_cell.angle_gamma   90.00
#
_symmetry.space_group_name_H-M   'P 1'
#
loop_
_entity.id
_entity.type
_entity.pdbx_description
1 polymer ?
#
loop_
_entity_poly.entity_id
_entity_poly.type
_entity_poly.pdbx_seq_one_letter_code
_entity_poly.pdbx_strand_id
1 'polypeptide(L)'
;MSTLNIGASSSQRKSKNKKAAGTRHDPRWAHGIDVNGDGKTVRCKFCSNEYNGNIYRLKHHLAGTKKNCEPCISVPEEVRKQMLELLNANVEAKTLKRKQLHDYGQEPRQQETIPNIAANMRKNVAGGSGTKQTTISAILKRDLRNSACKTISQWFYENAIQFNATRSSKYNQMFEDVARHGPGFKPPSYHEVRETFLKEEMKEVEHKLELFKDEWKDVGCTIMSDGWTDKKRRSLCNFLVNSPRGTVFLESKDTSKFSKTAEKVFEMLDAIVEKVGEENVVQIVTDNASAYKAAGHLLMEKRKHLFWTPCAAHCMDLMLEDLEKHLKVHKTTISKGRKITNFIYVRSMLIAMMKEFTEGKELIRPAVTRFATSYLTLSSLSENRGQLMTMFSSDKWRKSNFANIQEGKRVQGIVLDGRFWANVTNCLRATLPLIKVLRLVDSDENPAMPFLYLELTQAKEKIKKNFNNVEKR
;
A
#
# COMPACT_ATOMS: atom_id res chain seq x y z
N MET A 1 51.64 -60.49 14.78
CA MET A 1 50.80 -61.71 14.77
C MET A 1 49.38 -61.27 15.12
N SER A 2 48.33 -61.44 14.35
CA SER A 2 48.11 -61.99 13.02
C SER A 2 46.75 -61.42 12.60
N THR A 3 46.61 -61.08 11.32
CA THR A 3 45.33 -60.83 10.64
C THR A 3 44.38 -62.00 10.80
N LEU A 4 43.08 -61.72 10.96
CA LEU A 4 41.99 -62.48 10.32
C LEU A 4 40.69 -61.67 10.32
N ASN A 5 40.09 -61.61 9.14
CA ASN A 5 38.89 -60.88 8.76
C ASN A 5 37.92 -61.93 8.20
N ILE A 6 36.69 -62.04 8.71
CA ILE A 6 35.60 -62.82 8.09
C ILE A 6 34.23 -62.15 8.35
N GLY A 7 33.58 -61.68 7.29
CA GLY A 7 32.19 -62.04 6.92
C GLY A 7 30.97 -61.38 7.58
N ALA A 8 30.44 -60.35 6.90
CA ALA A 8 29.04 -59.97 6.60
C ALA A 8 27.83 -60.39 7.49
N SER A 9 26.95 -59.42 7.83
CA SER A 9 25.53 -59.38 7.40
C SER A 9 24.78 -58.16 7.96
N SER A 10 23.95 -57.55 7.10
CA SER A 10 23.15 -56.34 7.29
C SER A 10 21.88 -56.53 8.12
N SER A 11 21.62 -55.64 9.10
CA SER A 11 20.35 -55.59 9.84
C SER A 11 19.36 -54.59 9.24
N GLN A 12 18.26 -55.13 8.70
CA GLN A 12 17.11 -54.44 8.12
C GLN A 12 16.28 -53.66 9.16
N ARG A 13 15.91 -52.40 8.85
CA ARG A 13 14.79 -51.70 9.47
C ARG A 13 13.51 -51.94 8.65
N LYS A 14 12.48 -52.43 9.33
CA LYS A 14 11.16 -52.83 8.81
C LYS A 14 10.51 -51.74 7.93
N SER A 15 10.11 -52.15 6.72
CA SER A 15 9.29 -51.34 5.81
C SER A 15 7.85 -51.28 6.30
N LYS A 16 7.28 -50.07 6.34
CA LYS A 16 5.83 -49.87 6.51
C LYS A 16 5.16 -49.86 5.13
N ASN A 17 4.06 -50.59 5.05
CA ASN A 17 3.25 -50.91 3.87
C ASN A 17 3.10 -49.80 2.81
N LYS A 18 3.33 -50.19 1.55
CA LYS A 18 2.99 -49.46 0.32
C LYS A 18 1.48 -49.19 0.27
N LYS A 19 1.07 -47.92 0.18
CA LYS A 19 -0.27 -47.54 -0.31
C LYS A 19 -0.26 -47.58 -1.84
N ALA A 20 -1.23 -48.30 -2.40
CA ALA A 20 -1.44 -48.44 -3.83
C ALA A 20 -1.62 -47.09 -4.56
N ALA A 21 -1.16 -47.04 -5.81
CA ALA A 21 -1.29 -45.91 -6.72
C ALA A 21 -2.76 -45.58 -6.98
N GLY A 22 -3.25 -44.49 -6.38
CA GLY A 22 -4.56 -43.93 -6.70
C GLY A 22 -4.54 -43.36 -8.12
N THR A 23 -5.49 -43.80 -8.94
CA THR A 23 -5.74 -43.34 -10.31
C THR A 23 -5.87 -41.82 -10.37
N ARG A 24 -4.88 -41.16 -10.98
CA ARG A 24 -4.84 -39.71 -11.14
C ARG A 24 -5.74 -39.30 -12.31
N HIS A 25 -7.02 -39.06 -12.04
CA HIS A 25 -8.05 -38.72 -13.03
C HIS A 25 -7.95 -37.32 -13.67
N ASP A 26 -6.79 -36.69 -13.59
CA ASP A 26 -6.60 -35.35 -14.13
C ASP A 26 -6.06 -35.44 -15.58
N PRO A 27 -6.78 -34.91 -16.60
CA PRO A 27 -6.31 -34.91 -18.00
C PRO A 27 -4.89 -34.37 -18.17
N ARG A 28 -4.43 -33.54 -17.22
CA ARG A 28 -3.11 -32.91 -17.22
C ARG A 28 -1.94 -33.89 -16.98
N TRP A 29 -2.18 -35.06 -16.40
CA TRP A 29 -1.16 -36.11 -16.28
C TRP A 29 -0.89 -36.86 -17.61
N ALA A 30 -1.72 -36.66 -18.64
CA ALA A 30 -1.50 -37.27 -19.95
C ALA A 30 -0.15 -36.82 -20.56
N HIS A 31 0.34 -35.63 -20.20
CA HIS A 31 1.54 -35.00 -20.80
C HIS A 31 2.73 -34.85 -19.84
N GLY A 32 2.63 -35.39 -18.62
CA GLY A 32 3.69 -35.36 -17.62
C GLY A 32 3.97 -36.74 -17.01
N ILE A 33 5.22 -37.00 -16.64
CA ILE A 33 5.64 -38.21 -15.92
C ILE A 33 6.01 -37.79 -14.51
N ASP A 34 5.43 -38.44 -13.51
CA ASP A 34 5.88 -38.26 -12.13
C ASP A 34 7.16 -39.05 -11.91
N VAL A 35 8.24 -38.34 -11.59
CA VAL A 35 9.57 -38.95 -11.44
C VAL A 35 9.67 -39.72 -10.12
N ASN A 36 8.99 -39.25 -9.07
CA ASN A 36 9.15 -39.76 -7.70
C ASN A 36 7.88 -40.43 -7.13
N GLY A 37 6.77 -40.42 -7.88
CA GLY A 37 5.48 -40.98 -7.48
C GLY A 37 4.74 -40.17 -6.41
N ASP A 38 5.32 -39.06 -5.95
CA ASP A 38 4.81 -38.19 -4.88
C ASP A 38 4.17 -36.89 -5.39
N GLY A 39 4.17 -36.68 -6.72
CA GLY A 39 3.56 -35.52 -7.40
C GLY A 39 4.34 -34.21 -7.26
N LYS A 40 5.53 -34.23 -6.67
CA LYS A 40 6.33 -33.01 -6.41
C LYS A 40 7.25 -32.65 -7.57
N THR A 41 7.75 -33.64 -8.29
CA THR A 41 8.64 -33.46 -9.44
C THR A 41 8.01 -34.09 -10.67
N VAL A 42 7.74 -33.28 -11.68
CA VAL A 42 7.07 -33.72 -12.90
C VAL A 42 7.96 -33.46 -14.11
N ARG A 43 8.21 -34.50 -14.90
CA ARG A 43 8.95 -34.45 -16.15
C ARG A 43 7.99 -34.25 -17.32
N CYS A 44 8.32 -33.31 -18.21
CA CYS A 44 7.59 -33.09 -19.46
C CYS A 44 7.82 -34.25 -20.44
N LYS A 45 6.77 -34.80 -21.05
CA LYS A 45 6.90 -35.89 -22.04
C LYS A 45 7.47 -35.44 -23.40
N PHE A 46 7.55 -34.14 -23.66
CA PHE A 46 7.95 -33.60 -24.97
C PHE A 46 9.39 -33.09 -25.02
N CYS A 47 9.90 -32.50 -23.94
CA CYS A 47 11.27 -31.97 -23.85
C CYS A 47 12.11 -32.63 -22.75
N SER A 48 11.53 -33.56 -21.99
CA SER A 48 12.19 -34.26 -20.88
C SER A 48 12.68 -33.39 -19.72
N ASN A 49 12.42 -32.08 -19.72
CA ASN A 49 12.76 -31.20 -18.60
C ASN A 49 11.93 -31.53 -17.35
N GLU A 50 12.58 -31.43 -16.19
CA GLU A 50 11.97 -31.70 -14.88
C GLU A 50 11.65 -30.41 -14.14
N TYR A 51 10.44 -30.35 -13.56
CA TYR A 51 9.97 -29.20 -12.83
C TYR A 51 9.63 -29.57 -11.40
N ASN A 52 10.32 -28.92 -10.46
CA ASN A 52 10.01 -29.00 -9.04
C ASN A 52 8.83 -28.06 -8.73
N GLY A 53 7.72 -28.60 -8.24
CA GLY A 53 6.56 -27.85 -7.83
C GLY A 53 5.29 -28.13 -8.64
N ASN A 54 4.73 -29.32 -8.45
CA ASN A 54 3.36 -29.72 -8.81
C ASN A 54 3.02 -29.59 -10.32
N ILE A 55 1.94 -30.23 -10.77
CA ILE A 55 1.45 -30.24 -12.16
C ILE A 55 1.12 -28.83 -12.70
N TYR A 56 1.03 -27.84 -11.82
CA TYR A 56 0.76 -26.44 -12.16
C TYR A 56 1.87 -25.78 -12.99
N ARG A 57 3.14 -26.06 -12.69
CA ARG A 57 4.27 -25.50 -13.46
C ARG A 57 4.36 -26.12 -14.85
N LEU A 58 4.14 -27.44 -14.94
CA LEU A 58 4.06 -28.13 -16.23
C LEU A 58 2.97 -27.52 -17.13
N LYS A 59 1.85 -27.08 -16.56
CA LYS A 59 0.76 -26.45 -17.32
C LYS A 59 1.19 -25.16 -18.01
N HIS A 60 1.94 -24.29 -17.33
CA HIS A 60 2.43 -23.04 -17.90
C HIS A 60 3.54 -23.26 -18.94
N HIS A 61 4.35 -24.31 -18.74
CA HIS A 61 5.37 -24.78 -19.68
C HIS A 61 4.74 -25.30 -20.99
N LEU A 62 3.71 -26.17 -20.91
CA LEU A 62 3.00 -26.70 -22.08
C LEU A 62 2.16 -25.65 -22.81
N ALA A 63 1.54 -24.72 -22.08
CA ALA A 63 0.69 -23.66 -22.65
C ALA A 63 1.46 -22.46 -23.23
N GLY A 64 2.79 -22.41 -23.12
CA GLY A 64 3.61 -21.34 -23.72
C GLY A 64 3.54 -19.97 -23.01
N THR A 65 2.86 -19.87 -21.87
CA THR A 65 2.51 -18.59 -21.22
C THR A 65 3.66 -17.81 -20.54
N LYS A 66 4.91 -18.32 -20.60
CA LYS A 66 6.14 -17.75 -19.99
C LYS A 66 6.06 -17.39 -18.50
N LYS A 67 5.08 -17.93 -17.76
CA LYS A 67 4.84 -17.61 -16.35
C LYS A 67 5.57 -18.60 -15.44
N ASN A 68 6.68 -18.17 -14.84
CA ASN A 68 7.50 -18.91 -13.86
C ASN A 68 8.21 -20.19 -14.38
N CYS A 69 8.21 -20.44 -15.68
CA CYS A 69 8.98 -21.48 -16.36
C CYS A 69 9.09 -21.17 -17.86
N GLU A 70 10.17 -21.60 -18.51
CA GLU A 70 10.33 -21.48 -19.96
C GLU A 70 9.27 -22.30 -20.70
N PRO A 71 8.81 -21.88 -21.90
CA PRO A 71 7.82 -22.61 -22.68
C PRO A 71 8.42 -23.82 -23.38
N CYS A 72 7.63 -24.87 -23.58
CA CYS A 72 8.08 -26.05 -24.33
C CYS A 72 8.02 -25.77 -25.84
N ILE A 73 9.18 -25.92 -26.50
CA ILE A 73 9.31 -25.76 -27.96
C ILE A 73 8.81 -27.01 -28.69
N SER A 74 8.91 -28.18 -28.05
CA SER A 74 8.59 -29.49 -28.63
C SER A 74 7.13 -29.94 -28.47
N VAL A 75 6.24 -29.07 -27.96
CA VAL A 75 4.81 -29.39 -27.77
C VAL A 75 4.03 -29.14 -29.06
N PRO A 76 3.21 -30.11 -29.53
CA PRO A 76 2.27 -29.91 -30.64
C PRO A 76 1.27 -28.78 -30.38
N GLU A 77 0.89 -28.04 -31.42
CA GLU A 77 0.04 -26.85 -31.32
C GLU A 77 -1.33 -27.15 -30.71
N GLU A 78 -1.89 -28.32 -30.99
CA GLU A 78 -3.16 -28.81 -30.48
C GLU A 78 -3.13 -28.96 -28.95
N VAL A 79 -2.02 -29.49 -28.42
CA VAL A 79 -1.82 -29.68 -26.98
C VAL A 79 -1.57 -28.33 -26.30
N ARG A 80 -0.86 -27.41 -26.97
CA ARG A 80 -0.64 -26.03 -26.49
C ARG A 80 -1.97 -25.29 -26.34
N LYS A 81 -2.84 -25.35 -27.35
CA LYS A 81 -4.17 -24.74 -27.36
C LYS A 81 -5.07 -25.31 -26.26
N GLN A 82 -5.10 -26.64 -26.11
CA GLN A 82 -5.86 -27.31 -25.06
C GLN A 82 -5.43 -26.88 -23.64
N MET A 83 -4.12 -26.74 -23.41
CA MET A 83 -3.58 -26.32 -22.12
C MET A 83 -3.87 -24.84 -21.82
N LEU A 84 -3.91 -23.99 -22.84
CA LEU A 84 -4.26 -22.57 -22.72
C LEU A 84 -5.76 -22.38 -22.40
N GLU A 85 -6.65 -23.13 -23.06
CA GLU A 85 -8.09 -23.13 -22.77
C GLU A 85 -8.38 -23.53 -21.31
N LEU A 86 -7.70 -24.57 -20.81
CA LEU A 86 -7.79 -24.97 -19.41
C LEU A 86 -7.25 -23.92 -18.43
N LEU A 87 -6.28 -23.09 -18.84
CA LEU A 87 -5.80 -21.96 -18.00
C LEU A 87 -6.84 -20.85 -17.96
N ASN A 88 -7.43 -20.51 -19.10
CA ASN A 88 -8.42 -19.43 -19.22
C ASN A 88 -9.72 -19.74 -18.48
N ALA A 89 -10.24 -20.98 -18.58
CA ALA A 89 -11.43 -21.40 -17.83
C ALA A 89 -11.25 -21.27 -16.30
N ASN A 90 -10.03 -21.50 -15.79
CA ASN A 90 -9.71 -21.30 -14.36
C ASN A 90 -9.62 -19.83 -13.95
N VAL A 91 -9.23 -18.94 -14.89
CA VAL A 91 -9.20 -17.49 -14.68
C VAL A 91 -10.62 -16.94 -14.69
N GLU A 92 -11.47 -17.38 -15.61
CA GLU A 92 -12.90 -17.03 -15.67
C GLU A 92 -13.65 -17.48 -14.42
N ALA A 93 -13.43 -18.71 -13.94
CA ALA A 93 -14.01 -19.21 -12.70
C ALA A 93 -13.55 -18.42 -11.45
N LYS A 94 -12.29 -17.97 -11.41
CA LYS A 94 -11.78 -17.06 -10.37
C LYS A 94 -12.39 -15.66 -10.48
N THR A 95 -12.63 -15.18 -11.70
CA THR A 95 -13.21 -13.86 -11.97
C THR A 95 -14.69 -13.83 -11.61
N LEU A 96 -15.46 -14.90 -11.88
CA LEU A 96 -16.85 -15.04 -11.41
C LEU A 96 -16.93 -15.10 -9.88
N LYS A 97 -16.05 -15.85 -9.21
CA LYS A 97 -15.98 -15.85 -7.72
C LYS A 97 -15.64 -14.48 -7.14
N ARG A 98 -14.79 -13.70 -7.83
CA ARG A 98 -14.43 -12.34 -7.42
C ARG A 98 -15.58 -11.33 -7.65
N LYS A 99 -16.40 -11.53 -8.68
CA LYS A 99 -17.63 -10.75 -8.91
C LYS A 99 -18.70 -11.06 -7.85
N GLN A 100 -18.87 -12.33 -7.45
CA GLN A 100 -19.79 -12.73 -6.37
C GLN A 100 -19.37 -12.21 -4.98
N LEU A 101 -18.07 -11.99 -4.74
CA LEU A 101 -17.56 -11.37 -3.51
C LEU A 101 -17.76 -9.84 -3.44
N HIS A 102 -18.03 -9.19 -4.58
CA HIS A 102 -18.17 -7.73 -4.66
C HIS A 102 -19.63 -7.24 -4.55
N ASP A 103 -20.59 -8.17 -4.60
CA ASP A 103 -22.03 -7.90 -4.61
C ASP A 103 -22.67 -7.94 -3.19
N TYR A 104 -21.98 -8.51 -2.19
CA TYR A 104 -22.45 -8.59 -0.79
C TYR A 104 -22.30 -7.27 0.01
N GLY A 105 -22.04 -6.15 -0.66
CA GLY A 105 -21.78 -4.85 -0.04
C GLY A 105 -22.96 -3.88 0.01
N GLN A 106 -24.15 -4.27 -0.46
CA GLN A 106 -25.34 -3.42 -0.41
C GLN A 106 -26.56 -4.25 0.01
N GLU A 107 -26.99 -4.10 1.26
CA GLU A 107 -28.38 -4.39 1.63
C GLU A 107 -29.18 -3.09 1.74
N PRO A 108 -30.38 -3.02 1.12
CA PRO A 108 -31.38 -2.03 1.45
C PRO A 108 -32.07 -2.38 2.77
N ARG A 109 -32.27 -1.36 3.59
CA ARG A 109 -33.01 -1.41 4.86
C ARG A 109 -34.50 -1.60 4.57
N GLN A 110 -35.09 -2.73 4.98
CA GLN A 110 -36.53 -2.86 5.16
C GLN A 110 -36.83 -3.42 6.55
N GLN A 111 -37.66 -2.70 7.29
CA GLN A 111 -38.32 -3.17 8.50
C GLN A 111 -39.32 -4.25 8.11
N GLU A 112 -39.35 -5.37 8.84
CA GLU A 112 -40.60 -6.01 9.29
C GLU A 112 -40.34 -7.16 10.28
N THR A 113 -41.04 -7.05 11.41
CA THR A 113 -41.61 -8.05 12.32
C THR A 113 -41.05 -9.47 12.44
N ILE A 114 -40.78 -9.84 13.70
CA ILE A 114 -40.59 -11.21 14.20
C ILE A 114 -41.93 -11.97 14.10
N PRO A 115 -41.92 -13.22 13.60
CA PRO A 115 -42.60 -14.27 14.35
C PRO A 115 -41.70 -15.46 14.67
N ASN A 116 -41.83 -15.91 15.91
CA ASN A 116 -41.38 -17.19 16.43
C ASN A 116 -42.15 -18.35 15.74
N ILE A 117 -41.50 -19.50 15.53
CA ILE A 117 -41.98 -20.85 15.93
C ILE A 117 -41.21 -21.93 15.16
N ALA A 118 -40.75 -22.90 15.94
CA ALA A 118 -40.29 -24.20 15.52
C ALA A 118 -41.25 -24.90 14.55
N ALA A 119 -40.84 -25.10 13.30
CA ALA A 119 -41.29 -26.19 12.45
C ALA A 119 -40.43 -26.20 11.18
N ASN A 120 -39.58 -27.22 11.03
CA ASN A 120 -39.33 -27.94 9.77
C ASN A 120 -38.12 -28.87 9.93
N MET A 121 -38.28 -29.87 10.80
CA MET A 121 -37.73 -31.18 10.49
C MET A 121 -38.65 -31.84 9.44
N ARG A 122 -38.02 -32.47 8.44
CA ARG A 122 -38.59 -33.38 7.43
C ARG A 122 -39.12 -32.75 6.14
N LYS A 123 -38.28 -32.70 5.11
CA LYS A 123 -38.29 -33.66 3.98
C LYS A 123 -37.45 -33.10 2.81
N ASN A 124 -36.36 -33.78 2.46
CA ASN A 124 -36.28 -34.55 1.20
C ASN A 124 -34.87 -35.08 1.00
N VAL A 125 -34.78 -36.42 0.98
CA VAL A 125 -33.73 -37.20 0.34
C VAL A 125 -34.21 -37.46 -1.09
N ALA A 126 -33.34 -37.15 -2.07
CA ALA A 126 -33.09 -37.92 -3.30
C ALA A 126 -32.75 -36.98 -4.48
N GLY A 127 -31.57 -37.20 -5.08
CA GLY A 127 -31.11 -36.50 -6.28
C GLY A 127 -29.59 -36.53 -6.39
N GLY A 128 -29.03 -37.62 -6.93
CA GLY A 128 -27.61 -37.91 -6.90
C GLY A 128 -26.74 -37.05 -7.83
N SER A 129 -25.57 -36.67 -7.32
CA SER A 129 -24.32 -36.54 -8.06
C SER A 129 -23.20 -36.58 -7.02
N GLY A 130 -22.16 -37.39 -7.27
CA GLY A 130 -21.20 -37.87 -6.27
C GLY A 130 -20.64 -36.80 -5.32
N THR A 131 -21.25 -36.69 -4.15
CA THR A 131 -20.67 -35.97 -3.01
C THR A 131 -19.90 -36.99 -2.20
N LYS A 132 -18.56 -36.86 -2.17
CA LYS A 132 -17.74 -37.58 -1.20
C LYS A 132 -18.33 -37.29 0.18
N GLN A 133 -18.86 -38.32 0.84
CA GLN A 133 -19.41 -38.22 2.19
C GLN A 133 -18.35 -37.55 3.08
N THR A 134 -18.64 -36.35 3.57
CA THR A 134 -17.72 -35.60 4.41
C THR A 134 -17.68 -36.33 5.75
N THR A 135 -16.51 -36.77 6.19
CA THR A 135 -16.40 -37.52 7.45
C THR A 135 -16.92 -36.65 8.61
N ILE A 136 -17.55 -37.25 9.62
CA ILE A 136 -18.02 -36.54 10.83
C ILE A 136 -16.88 -35.69 11.43
N SER A 137 -15.65 -36.22 11.40
CA SER A 137 -14.44 -35.51 11.82
C SER A 137 -14.15 -34.23 11.03
N ALA A 138 -14.48 -34.19 9.74
CA ALA A 138 -14.31 -33.01 8.89
C ALA A 138 -15.42 -31.97 9.13
N ILE A 139 -16.65 -32.41 9.40
CA ILE A 139 -17.78 -31.54 9.77
C ILE A 139 -17.48 -30.87 11.13
N LEU A 140 -17.09 -31.65 12.13
CA LEU A 140 -16.79 -31.16 13.47
C LEU A 140 -15.61 -30.18 13.47
N LYS A 141 -14.56 -30.46 12.67
CA LYS A 141 -13.44 -29.52 12.44
C LYS A 141 -13.87 -28.24 11.73
N ARG A 142 -14.82 -28.32 10.79
CA ARG A 142 -15.36 -27.14 10.10
C ARG A 142 -16.15 -26.26 11.07
N ASP A 143 -16.92 -26.85 11.96
CA ASP A 143 -17.74 -26.12 12.93
C ASP A 143 -16.86 -25.47 14.01
N LEU A 144 -15.83 -26.17 14.49
CA LEU A 144 -14.82 -25.60 15.39
C LEU A 144 -14.07 -24.44 14.73
N ARG A 145 -13.65 -24.60 13.47
CA ARG A 145 -13.01 -23.52 12.72
C ARG A 145 -13.94 -22.32 12.56
N ASN A 146 -15.21 -22.55 12.20
CA ASN A 146 -16.18 -21.47 12.01
C ASN A 146 -16.41 -20.70 13.31
N SER A 147 -16.51 -21.40 14.44
CA SER A 147 -16.63 -20.77 15.76
C SER A 147 -15.40 -19.92 16.11
N ALA A 148 -14.19 -20.45 15.89
CA ALA A 148 -12.95 -19.72 16.13
C ALA A 148 -12.84 -18.48 15.23
N CYS A 149 -13.08 -18.63 13.93
CA CYS A 149 -13.07 -17.50 12.99
C CYS A 149 -14.11 -16.43 13.36
N LYS A 150 -15.32 -16.83 13.79
CA LYS A 150 -16.35 -15.88 14.24
C LYS A 150 -15.89 -15.08 15.44
N THR A 151 -15.30 -15.74 16.44
CA THR A 151 -14.80 -15.09 17.66
C THR A 151 -13.65 -14.13 17.35
N ILE A 152 -12.70 -14.53 16.50
CA ILE A 152 -11.60 -13.67 16.05
C ILE A 152 -12.14 -12.44 15.33
N SER A 153 -13.12 -12.61 14.44
CA SER A 153 -13.75 -11.48 13.74
C SER A 153 -14.47 -10.53 14.70
N GLN A 154 -15.18 -11.05 15.69
CA GLN A 154 -15.84 -10.23 16.72
C GLN A 154 -14.82 -9.39 17.49
N TRP A 155 -13.68 -9.96 17.87
CA TRP A 155 -12.59 -9.22 18.52
C TRP A 155 -12.06 -8.07 17.66
N PHE A 156 -11.95 -8.25 16.34
CA PHE A 156 -11.59 -7.16 15.41
C PHE A 156 -12.64 -6.04 15.43
N TYR A 157 -13.93 -6.38 15.40
CA TYR A 157 -15.01 -5.40 15.37
C TYR A 157 -15.12 -4.62 16.69
N GLU A 158 -15.06 -5.33 17.81
CA GLU A 158 -15.15 -4.75 19.16
C GLU A 158 -14.01 -3.76 19.45
N ASN A 159 -12.81 -4.05 18.95
CA ASN A 159 -11.62 -3.22 19.18
C ASN A 159 -11.31 -2.28 18.02
N ALA A 160 -12.21 -2.16 17.04
CA ALA A 160 -12.03 -1.34 15.83
C ALA A 160 -10.69 -1.59 15.10
N ILE A 161 -10.24 -2.84 15.10
CA ILE A 161 -8.97 -3.24 14.48
C ILE A 161 -9.17 -3.26 12.96
N GLN A 162 -8.27 -2.59 12.24
CA GLN A 162 -8.32 -2.58 10.78
C GLN A 162 -8.13 -3.99 10.23
N PHE A 163 -8.99 -4.40 9.29
CA PHE A 163 -8.93 -5.74 8.68
C PHE A 163 -7.59 -6.05 8.00
N ASN A 164 -6.83 -5.02 7.61
CA ASN A 164 -5.49 -5.18 7.07
C ASN A 164 -4.51 -5.85 8.04
N ALA A 165 -4.76 -5.83 9.35
CA ALA A 165 -3.92 -6.55 10.33
C ALA A 165 -3.87 -8.07 10.06
N THR A 166 -4.91 -8.65 9.45
CA THR A 166 -4.93 -10.05 9.02
C THR A 166 -3.92 -10.38 7.91
N ARG A 167 -3.39 -9.37 7.23
CA ARG A 167 -2.35 -9.54 6.19
C ARG A 167 -0.94 -9.53 6.76
N SER A 168 -0.76 -9.22 8.05
CA SER A 168 0.55 -9.26 8.71
C SER A 168 1.08 -10.70 8.76
N SER A 169 2.38 -10.89 8.51
CA SER A 169 3.03 -12.20 8.70
C SER A 169 2.89 -12.70 10.14
N LYS A 170 2.97 -11.78 11.11
CA LYS A 170 2.80 -12.07 12.54
C LYS A 170 1.39 -12.53 12.89
N TYR A 171 0.37 -12.14 12.12
CA TYR A 171 -0.99 -12.60 12.35
C TYR A 171 -1.11 -14.13 12.16
N ASN A 172 -0.55 -14.66 11.08
CA ASN A 172 -0.56 -16.11 10.85
C ASN A 172 0.37 -16.83 11.83
N GLN A 173 1.57 -16.28 12.07
CA GLN A 173 2.55 -16.86 12.99
C GLN A 173 1.98 -17.00 14.42
N MET A 174 1.23 -16.00 14.90
CA MET A 174 0.56 -16.06 16.20
C MET A 174 -0.33 -17.32 16.35
N PHE A 175 -1.19 -17.61 15.37
CA PHE A 175 -2.05 -18.80 15.45
C PHE A 175 -1.26 -20.11 15.30
N GLU A 176 -0.20 -20.12 14.50
CA GLU A 176 0.70 -21.26 14.40
C GLU A 176 1.41 -21.55 15.71
N ASP A 177 1.90 -20.51 16.40
CA ASP A 177 2.60 -20.63 17.68
C ASP A 177 1.64 -21.07 18.80
N VAL A 178 0.42 -20.52 18.84
CA VAL A 178 -0.65 -20.97 19.75
C VAL A 178 -1.01 -22.43 19.47
N ALA A 179 -1.17 -22.82 18.21
CA ALA A 179 -1.48 -24.19 17.83
C ALA A 179 -0.33 -25.15 18.16
N ARG A 180 0.94 -24.70 18.04
CA ARG A 180 2.13 -25.46 18.38
C ARG A 180 2.26 -25.68 19.89
N HIS A 181 1.91 -24.68 20.70
CA HIS A 181 1.85 -24.83 22.15
C HIS A 181 0.78 -25.87 22.55
N GLY A 182 -0.39 -25.83 21.89
CA GLY A 182 -1.48 -26.78 22.13
C GLY A 182 -2.35 -26.42 23.36
N PRO A 183 -3.22 -27.35 23.80
CA PRO A 183 -4.17 -27.11 24.89
C PRO A 183 -3.48 -26.60 26.16
N GLY A 184 -4.09 -25.59 26.81
CA GLY A 184 -3.54 -24.96 28.01
C GLY A 184 -2.79 -23.65 27.76
N PHE A 185 -2.59 -23.25 26.49
CA PHE A 185 -2.08 -21.92 26.17
C PHE A 185 -2.99 -20.84 26.78
N LYS A 186 -2.38 -19.90 27.51
CA LYS A 186 -3.05 -18.69 28.00
C LYS A 186 -2.59 -17.51 27.16
N PRO A 187 -3.50 -16.75 26.52
CA PRO A 187 -3.14 -15.53 25.82
C PRO A 187 -2.40 -14.55 26.75
N PRO A 188 -1.49 -13.73 26.22
CA PRO A 188 -0.76 -12.76 27.03
C PRO A 188 -1.72 -11.74 27.64
N SER A 189 -1.49 -11.40 28.90
CA SER A 189 -2.24 -10.37 29.62
C SER A 189 -1.94 -8.97 29.09
N TYR A 190 -2.80 -8.01 29.44
CA TYR A 190 -2.58 -6.59 29.13
C TYR A 190 -1.22 -6.07 29.61
N HIS A 191 -0.77 -6.50 30.79
CA HIS A 191 0.53 -6.11 31.35
C HIS A 191 1.70 -6.76 30.60
N GLU A 192 1.60 -8.05 30.29
CA GLU A 192 2.65 -8.74 29.52
C GLU A 192 2.84 -8.12 28.14
N VAL A 193 1.75 -7.76 27.43
CA VAL A 193 1.85 -7.12 26.12
C VAL A 193 2.45 -5.72 26.22
N ARG A 194 1.98 -4.88 27.16
CA ARG A 194 2.39 -3.46 27.20
C ARG A 194 3.77 -3.22 27.82
N GLU A 195 4.24 -4.14 28.66
CA GLU A 195 5.49 -3.97 29.42
C GLU A 195 6.51 -5.05 29.09
N THR A 196 6.20 -6.33 29.32
CA THR A 196 7.18 -7.41 29.20
C THR A 196 7.61 -7.62 27.75
N PHE A 197 6.68 -8.03 26.89
CA PHE A 197 6.96 -8.31 25.48
C PHE A 197 7.28 -7.05 24.68
N LEU A 198 6.77 -5.89 25.08
CA LEU A 198 7.17 -4.62 24.45
C LEU A 198 8.65 -4.30 24.75
N LYS A 199 9.11 -4.46 25.99
CA LYS A 199 10.52 -4.23 26.34
C LYS A 199 11.44 -5.24 25.67
N GLU A 200 11.01 -6.50 25.55
CA GLU A 200 11.75 -7.53 24.81
C GLU A 200 11.85 -7.17 23.32
N GLU A 201 10.75 -6.80 22.67
CA GLU A 201 10.78 -6.38 21.27
C GLU A 201 11.62 -5.12 21.07
N MET A 202 11.59 -4.16 22.01
CA MET A 202 12.46 -2.98 21.96
C MET A 202 13.94 -3.36 21.98
N LYS A 203 14.35 -4.31 22.84
CA LYS A 203 15.74 -4.81 22.87
C LYS A 203 16.12 -5.51 21.56
N GLU A 204 15.21 -6.31 21.01
CA GLU A 204 15.42 -6.98 19.72
C GLU A 204 15.56 -5.98 18.57
N VAL A 205 14.76 -4.91 18.59
CA VAL A 205 14.89 -3.81 17.63
C VAL A 205 16.23 -3.10 17.83
N GLU A 206 16.59 -2.72 19.05
CA GLU A 206 17.89 -2.08 19.37
C GLU A 206 19.07 -2.93 18.89
N HIS A 207 19.05 -4.25 19.12
CA HIS A 207 20.09 -5.16 18.64
C HIS A 207 20.17 -5.16 17.11
N LYS A 208 19.03 -5.15 16.40
CA LYS A 208 19.01 -5.03 14.94
C LYS A 208 19.55 -3.67 14.46
N LEU A 209 19.40 -2.61 15.26
CA LEU A 209 19.92 -1.27 14.95
C LEU A 209 21.45 -1.20 15.05
N GLU A 210 22.10 -2.03 15.85
CA GLU A 210 23.58 -2.05 15.92
C GLU A 210 24.21 -2.31 14.55
N LEU A 211 23.59 -3.16 13.72
CA LEU A 211 24.05 -3.40 12.34
C LEU A 211 23.98 -2.15 11.44
N PHE A 212 23.10 -1.20 11.74
CA PHE A 212 23.05 0.09 11.05
C PHE A 212 24.12 1.02 11.63
N LYS A 213 24.23 1.11 12.96
CA LYS A 213 25.23 1.95 13.63
C LYS A 213 26.66 1.59 13.25
N ASP A 214 26.96 0.31 13.09
CA ASP A 214 28.28 -0.13 12.65
C ASP A 214 28.57 0.33 11.21
N GLU A 215 27.58 0.25 10.31
CA GLU A 215 27.72 0.76 8.94
C GLU A 215 27.91 2.29 8.92
N TRP A 216 27.23 3.03 9.80
CA TRP A 216 27.36 4.50 9.86
C TRP A 216 28.81 4.95 10.13
N LYS A 217 29.63 4.13 10.80
CA LYS A 217 31.06 4.41 11.03
C LYS A 217 31.88 4.35 9.73
N ASP A 218 31.48 3.49 8.80
CA ASP A 218 32.22 3.25 7.55
C ASP A 218 31.78 4.20 6.42
N VAL A 219 30.47 4.46 6.31
CA VAL A 219 29.89 5.19 5.16
C VAL A 219 29.23 6.52 5.55
N GLY A 220 29.13 6.80 6.85
CA GLY A 220 28.37 7.93 7.37
C GLY A 220 26.86 7.73 7.28
N CYS A 221 26.12 8.72 7.78
CA CYS A 221 24.66 8.75 7.73
C CYS A 221 24.10 10.16 7.59
N THR A 222 22.83 10.23 7.18
CA THR A 222 22.04 11.45 7.09
C THR A 222 20.97 11.45 8.17
N ILE A 223 20.98 12.45 9.05
CA ILE A 223 19.89 12.69 10.00
C ILE A 223 18.77 13.46 9.30
N MET A 224 17.54 12.99 9.40
CA MET A 224 16.35 13.63 8.87
C MET A 224 15.41 14.01 10.01
N SER A 225 14.95 15.26 10.02
CA SER A 225 13.99 15.77 11.00
C SER A 225 12.67 16.11 10.30
N ASP A 226 11.59 15.50 10.77
CA ASP A 226 10.23 15.81 10.33
C ASP A 226 9.36 16.30 11.49
N GLY A 227 8.89 17.53 11.39
CA GLY A 227 8.10 18.19 12.41
C GLY A 227 6.67 18.41 11.94
N TRP A 228 5.69 18.02 12.76
CA TRP A 228 4.30 18.35 12.49
C TRP A 228 3.62 18.92 13.74
N THR A 229 2.62 19.77 13.52
CA THR A 229 1.81 20.37 14.60
C THR A 229 0.35 20.12 14.32
N ASP A 230 -0.36 19.57 15.29
CA ASP A 230 -1.78 19.29 15.17
C ASP A 230 -2.65 20.53 15.44
N LYS A 231 -3.96 20.41 15.20
CA LYS A 231 -4.91 21.51 15.44
C LYS A 231 -5.05 21.89 16.92
N LYS A 232 -4.63 21.02 17.84
CA LYS A 232 -4.61 21.27 19.28
C LYS A 232 -3.28 21.87 19.75
N ARG A 233 -2.42 22.32 18.81
CA ARG A 233 -1.09 22.88 19.06
C ARG A 233 -0.13 21.89 19.76
N ARG A 234 -0.35 20.59 19.57
CA ARG A 234 0.64 19.58 19.95
C ARG A 234 1.63 19.45 18.81
N SER A 235 2.91 19.60 19.12
CA SER A 235 4.00 19.52 18.15
C SER A 235 4.85 18.30 18.45
N LEU A 236 5.13 17.51 17.41
CA LEU A 236 6.03 16.36 17.47
C LEU A 236 7.10 16.55 16.42
N CYS A 237 8.33 16.21 16.78
CA CYS A 237 9.48 16.21 15.88
C CYS A 237 10.09 14.81 15.87
N ASN A 238 10.04 14.17 14.71
CA ASN A 238 10.58 12.84 14.49
C ASN A 238 11.99 12.96 13.92
N PHE A 239 12.89 12.12 14.44
CA PHE A 239 14.25 11.98 13.93
C PHE A 239 14.40 10.61 13.30
N LEU A 240 14.88 10.60 12.06
CA LEU A 240 15.25 9.40 11.33
C LEU A 240 16.72 9.48 10.95
N VAL A 241 17.37 8.34 10.81
CA VAL A 241 18.75 8.24 10.32
C VAL A 241 18.73 7.38 9.07
N ASN A 242 19.26 7.90 7.97
CA ASN A 242 19.35 7.20 6.69
C ASN A 242 20.80 6.85 6.38
N SER A 243 21.02 5.62 5.93
CA SER A 243 22.28 5.12 5.37
C SER A 243 21.97 4.23 4.15
N PRO A 244 22.99 3.77 3.39
CA PRO A 244 22.80 2.84 2.28
C PRO A 244 22.03 1.57 2.64
N ARG A 245 22.13 1.08 3.89
CA ARG A 245 21.34 -0.05 4.39
C ARG A 245 19.85 0.26 4.55
N GLY A 246 19.48 1.52 4.75
CA GLY A 246 18.10 1.98 4.84
C GLY A 246 17.88 3.07 5.89
N THR A 247 16.61 3.35 6.15
CA THR A 247 16.16 4.36 7.11
C THR A 247 15.75 3.73 8.43
N VAL A 248 16.27 4.27 9.53
CA VAL A 248 15.94 3.92 10.90
C VAL A 248 15.18 5.06 11.56
N PHE A 249 14.08 4.75 12.24
CA PHE A 249 13.46 5.68 13.17
C PHE A 249 14.32 5.75 14.45
N LEU A 250 14.83 6.94 14.78
CA LEU A 250 15.71 7.13 15.93
C LEU A 250 14.88 7.46 17.19
N GLU A 251 14.10 8.52 17.14
CA GLU A 251 13.20 8.92 18.23
C GLU A 251 12.17 9.96 17.78
N SER A 252 11.15 10.18 18.61
CA SER A 252 10.20 11.29 18.47
C SER A 252 10.25 12.15 19.73
N LYS A 253 10.37 13.46 19.57
CA LYS A 253 10.37 14.45 20.65
C LYS A 253 9.08 15.25 20.65
N ASP A 254 8.44 15.35 21.81
CA ASP A 254 7.37 16.32 22.04
C ASP A 254 7.96 17.74 22.09
N THR A 255 7.60 18.54 21.10
CA THR A 255 8.04 19.92 20.93
C THR A 255 6.91 20.92 21.18
N SER A 256 5.79 20.48 21.78
CA SER A 256 4.62 21.34 22.02
C SER A 256 4.92 22.53 22.93
N LYS A 257 5.82 22.35 23.90
CA LYS A 257 6.29 23.41 24.82
C LYS A 257 7.57 24.11 24.33
N PHE A 258 8.06 23.72 23.16
CA PHE A 258 9.32 24.18 22.64
C PHE A 258 9.13 25.51 21.91
N SER A 259 9.87 26.52 22.32
CA SER A 259 9.95 27.75 21.53
C SER A 259 10.67 27.42 20.22
N LYS A 260 10.02 27.67 19.08
CA LYS A 260 10.61 27.43 17.75
C LYS A 260 11.62 28.53 17.37
N THR A 261 12.54 28.87 18.27
CA THR A 261 13.66 29.77 17.96
C THR A 261 14.80 29.00 17.33
N ALA A 262 15.70 29.69 16.63
CA ALA A 262 16.84 29.08 15.99
C ALA A 262 17.75 28.37 16.99
N GLU A 263 17.98 28.97 18.16
CA GLU A 263 18.87 28.47 19.20
C GLU A 263 18.32 27.18 19.81
N LYS A 264 17.02 27.14 20.08
CA LYS A 264 16.38 25.95 20.62
C LYS A 264 16.42 24.82 19.59
N VAL A 265 16.03 25.08 18.35
CA VAL A 265 16.11 24.06 17.29
C VAL A 265 17.56 23.57 17.11
N PHE A 266 18.55 24.46 17.19
CA PHE A 266 19.96 24.11 17.17
C PHE A 266 20.33 23.16 18.32
N GLU A 267 20.01 23.49 19.58
CA GLU A 267 20.26 22.60 20.74
C GLU A 267 19.66 21.21 20.52
N MET A 268 18.46 21.14 19.95
CA MET A 268 17.77 19.88 19.68
C MET A 268 18.49 19.07 18.59
N LEU A 269 18.86 19.69 17.46
CA LEU A 269 19.59 19.03 16.37
C LEU A 269 20.98 18.59 16.83
N ASP A 270 21.66 19.46 17.57
CA ASP A 270 22.99 19.22 18.13
C ASP A 270 23.02 18.00 19.06
N ALA A 271 22.01 17.87 19.94
CA ALA A 271 21.86 16.70 20.80
C ALA A 271 21.59 15.40 20.02
N ILE A 272 20.94 15.47 18.85
CA ILE A 272 20.74 14.30 17.99
C ILE A 272 22.05 13.90 17.31
N VAL A 273 22.86 14.87 16.87
CA VAL A 273 24.20 14.58 16.33
C VAL A 273 25.06 13.89 17.37
N GLU A 274 25.11 14.40 18.60
CA GLU A 274 25.84 13.75 19.70
C GLU A 274 25.34 12.31 19.96
N LYS A 275 24.02 12.09 19.90
CA LYS A 275 23.43 10.76 20.10
C LYS A 275 23.84 9.76 19.01
N VAL A 276 24.00 10.23 17.77
CA VAL A 276 24.40 9.41 16.62
C VAL A 276 25.93 9.24 16.54
N GLY A 277 26.69 10.16 17.15
CA GLY A 277 28.13 10.27 17.03
C GLY A 277 28.49 11.20 15.86
N GLU A 278 29.15 12.31 16.18
CA GLU A 278 29.53 13.36 15.24
C GLU A 278 30.26 12.79 14.01
N GLU A 279 31.22 11.91 14.26
CA GLU A 279 32.04 11.24 13.25
C GLU A 279 31.24 10.41 12.24
N ASN A 280 30.03 10.00 12.61
CA ASN A 280 29.15 9.17 11.78
C ASN A 280 28.19 10.03 10.93
N VAL A 281 28.08 11.34 11.18
CA VAL A 281 27.08 12.20 10.55
C VAL A 281 27.70 13.00 9.40
N VAL A 282 27.17 12.80 8.20
CA VAL A 282 27.60 13.54 7.00
C VAL A 282 26.66 14.69 6.69
N GLN A 283 25.36 14.49 6.89
CA GLN A 283 24.32 15.42 6.47
C GLN A 283 23.18 15.50 7.47
N ILE A 284 22.58 16.69 7.58
CA ILE A 284 21.28 16.87 8.25
C ILE A 284 20.27 17.49 7.28
N VAL A 285 19.10 16.87 7.22
CA VAL A 285 17.95 17.33 6.43
C VAL A 285 16.82 17.73 7.36
N THR A 286 16.35 18.98 7.26
CA THR A 286 15.22 19.48 8.05
C THR A 286 14.20 20.19 7.18
N ASP A 287 13.08 20.62 7.75
CA ASP A 287 12.20 21.58 7.08
C ASP A 287 12.95 22.90 6.76
N ASN A 288 12.32 23.71 5.90
CA ASN A 288 12.88 24.99 5.43
C ASN A 288 12.28 26.19 6.19
N ALA A 289 11.68 25.97 7.36
CA ALA A 289 11.20 27.07 8.17
C ALA A 289 12.39 27.91 8.66
N SER A 290 12.17 29.20 8.88
CA SER A 290 13.23 30.17 9.20
C SER A 290 14.10 29.74 10.40
N ALA A 291 13.47 29.21 11.45
CA ALA A 291 14.16 28.72 12.64
C ALA A 291 15.08 27.51 12.34
N TYR A 292 14.60 26.55 11.54
CA TYR A 292 15.38 25.37 11.15
C TYR A 292 16.53 25.72 10.20
N LYS A 293 16.30 26.65 9.27
CA LYS A 293 17.37 27.17 8.41
C LYS A 293 18.48 27.84 9.23
N ALA A 294 18.11 28.71 10.16
CA ALA A 294 19.08 29.38 11.03
C ALA A 294 19.82 28.36 11.93
N ALA A 295 19.10 27.41 12.52
CA ALA A 295 19.68 26.33 13.30
C ALA A 295 20.65 25.45 12.50
N GLY A 296 20.30 25.12 11.25
CA GLY A 296 21.16 24.38 10.33
C GLY A 296 22.47 25.11 10.03
N HIS A 297 22.42 26.43 9.83
CA HIS A 297 23.62 27.25 9.67
C HIS A 297 24.49 27.27 10.93
N LEU A 298 23.89 27.48 12.12
CA LEU A 298 24.61 27.39 13.40
C LEU A 298 25.28 26.03 13.59
N LEU A 299 24.63 24.95 13.14
CA LEU A 299 25.19 23.61 13.22
C LEU A 299 26.39 23.41 12.31
N MET A 300 26.35 23.91 11.07
CA MET A 300 27.52 23.92 10.17
C MET A 300 28.64 24.84 10.67
N GLU A 301 28.30 25.88 11.44
CA GLU A 301 29.30 26.73 12.10
C GLU A 301 30.03 25.98 13.21
N LYS A 302 29.30 25.24 14.06
CA LYS A 302 29.87 24.41 15.13
C LYS A 302 30.61 23.18 14.59
N ARG A 303 30.02 22.47 13.63
CA ARG A 303 30.45 21.14 13.16
C ARG A 303 30.86 21.19 11.70
N LYS A 304 32.18 21.22 11.44
CA LYS A 304 32.75 21.47 10.10
C LYS A 304 32.75 20.27 9.15
N HIS A 305 32.58 19.06 9.67
CA HIS A 305 32.61 17.81 8.90
C HIS A 305 31.21 17.41 8.38
N LEU A 306 30.14 18.09 8.81
CA LEU A 306 28.77 17.85 8.33
C LEU A 306 28.19 19.07 7.62
N PHE A 307 27.16 18.85 6.82
CA PHE A 307 26.42 19.94 6.17
C PHE A 307 24.91 19.81 6.37
N TRP A 308 24.24 20.96 6.44
CA TRP A 308 22.79 21.04 6.49
C TRP A 308 22.21 21.29 5.10
N THR A 309 21.07 20.65 4.82
CA THR A 309 20.27 20.91 3.61
C THR A 309 18.79 20.99 3.94
N PRO A 310 18.02 21.86 3.29
CA PRO A 310 16.57 21.86 3.44
C PRO A 310 15.94 20.66 2.72
N CYS A 311 14.81 20.18 3.25
CA CYS A 311 14.03 19.10 2.65
C CYS A 311 13.59 19.45 1.22
N ALA A 312 13.99 18.62 0.24
CA ALA A 312 13.68 18.83 -1.16
C ALA A 312 12.16 18.84 -1.42
N ALA A 313 11.40 17.93 -0.81
CA ALA A 313 9.94 17.87 -0.95
C ALA A 313 9.28 19.16 -0.44
N HIS A 314 9.72 19.65 0.72
CA HIS A 314 9.21 20.89 1.26
C HIS A 314 9.60 22.11 0.41
N CYS A 315 10.83 22.16 -0.10
CA CYS A 315 11.25 23.20 -1.05
C CYS A 315 10.39 23.21 -2.33
N MET A 316 10.07 22.04 -2.88
CA MET A 316 9.18 21.96 -4.06
C MET A 316 7.76 22.44 -3.72
N ASP A 317 7.25 22.11 -2.53
CA ASP A 317 5.93 22.57 -2.09
C ASP A 317 5.89 24.09 -1.90
N LEU A 318 6.97 24.70 -1.38
CA LEU A 318 7.11 26.16 -1.27
C LEU A 318 7.19 26.84 -2.64
N MET A 319 7.87 26.24 -3.64
CA MET A 319 7.84 26.79 -5.02
C MET A 319 6.40 26.84 -5.57
N LEU A 320 5.59 25.82 -5.27
CA LEU A 320 4.17 25.82 -5.66
C LEU A 320 3.36 26.87 -4.89
N GLU A 321 3.68 27.12 -3.63
CA GLU A 321 3.12 28.23 -2.85
C GLU A 321 3.43 29.58 -3.49
N ASP A 322 4.68 29.81 -3.89
CA ASP A 322 5.12 31.05 -4.51
C ASP A 322 4.40 31.32 -5.83
N LEU A 323 4.17 30.27 -6.64
CA LEU A 323 3.33 30.40 -7.84
C LEU A 323 1.91 30.85 -7.50
N GLU A 324 1.28 30.31 -6.44
CA GLU A 324 -0.04 30.77 -6.00
C GLU A 324 -0.01 32.21 -5.48
N LYS A 325 1.00 32.59 -4.70
CA LYS A 325 1.13 33.93 -4.10
C LYS A 325 1.40 35.02 -5.14
N HIS A 326 2.32 34.75 -6.06
CA HIS A 326 2.87 35.77 -6.96
C HIS A 326 2.18 35.80 -8.32
N LEU A 327 1.50 34.74 -8.75
CA LEU A 327 0.75 34.73 -10.01
C LEU A 327 -0.75 34.88 -9.76
N LYS A 328 -1.31 36.05 -10.14
CA LYS A 328 -2.75 36.36 -9.97
C LYS A 328 -3.66 35.31 -10.62
N VAL A 329 -3.26 34.74 -11.76
CA VAL A 329 -4.01 33.69 -12.44
C VAL A 329 -4.04 32.39 -11.62
N HIS A 330 -2.95 32.01 -10.94
CA HIS A 330 -2.92 30.84 -10.06
C HIS A 330 -3.80 31.09 -8.82
N LYS A 331 -3.60 32.20 -8.12
CA LYS A 331 -4.39 32.59 -6.93
C LYS A 331 -5.90 32.53 -7.18
N THR A 332 -6.34 33.17 -8.26
CA THR A 332 -7.77 33.27 -8.60
C THR A 332 -8.36 31.93 -9.05
N THR A 333 -7.59 31.15 -9.82
CA THR A 333 -8.03 29.84 -10.33
C THR A 333 -8.12 28.82 -9.20
N ILE A 334 -7.13 28.76 -8.31
CA ILE A 334 -7.15 27.91 -7.11
C ILE A 334 -8.33 28.29 -6.20
N SER A 335 -8.55 29.58 -5.96
CA SER A 335 -9.70 30.04 -5.17
C SER A 335 -11.04 29.58 -5.76
N LYS A 336 -11.20 29.68 -7.09
CA LYS A 336 -12.38 29.18 -7.81
C LYS A 336 -12.52 27.66 -7.69
N GLY A 337 -11.45 26.89 -7.89
CA GLY A 337 -11.45 25.44 -7.75
C GLY A 337 -11.80 24.98 -6.32
N ARG A 338 -11.28 25.69 -5.31
CA ARG A 338 -11.62 25.45 -3.90
C ARG A 338 -13.10 25.71 -3.61
N LYS A 339 -13.71 26.73 -4.22
CA LYS A 339 -15.16 26.99 -4.10
C LYS A 339 -15.99 25.85 -4.67
N ILE A 340 -15.61 25.30 -5.84
CA ILE A 340 -16.32 24.15 -6.44
C ILE A 340 -16.26 22.95 -5.51
N THR A 341 -15.06 22.57 -5.09
CA THR A 341 -14.85 21.37 -4.25
C THR A 341 -15.53 21.52 -2.88
N ASN A 342 -15.34 22.65 -2.19
CA ASN A 342 -16.01 22.88 -0.91
C ASN A 342 -17.54 22.83 -1.05
N PHE A 343 -18.09 23.44 -2.10
CA PHE A 343 -19.54 23.45 -2.30
C PHE A 343 -20.13 22.04 -2.43
N ILE A 344 -19.47 21.17 -3.20
CA ILE A 344 -19.87 19.78 -3.40
C ILE A 344 -19.70 18.98 -2.11
N TYR A 345 -18.54 19.03 -1.48
CA TYR A 345 -18.19 18.15 -0.36
C TYR A 345 -18.81 18.54 0.99
N VAL A 346 -19.36 19.75 1.12
CA VAL A 346 -20.12 20.14 2.31
C VAL A 346 -21.47 19.41 2.38
N ARG A 347 -21.98 18.87 1.26
CA ARG A 347 -23.36 18.37 1.18
C ARG A 347 -23.42 16.96 0.61
N SER A 348 -23.89 15.99 1.39
CA SER A 348 -24.02 14.58 1.01
C SER A 348 -24.78 14.38 -0.32
N MET A 349 -25.86 15.14 -0.54
CA MET A 349 -26.65 15.09 -1.77
C MET A 349 -25.86 15.52 -3.01
N LEU A 350 -24.97 16.52 -2.88
CA LEU A 350 -24.11 16.96 -4.00
C LEU A 350 -22.97 15.98 -4.26
N ILE A 351 -22.45 15.33 -3.22
CA ILE A 351 -21.48 14.23 -3.38
C ILE A 351 -22.13 13.08 -4.14
N ALA A 352 -23.33 12.66 -3.74
CA ALA A 352 -24.07 11.59 -4.42
C ALA A 352 -24.36 11.95 -5.88
N MET A 353 -24.83 13.17 -6.13
CA MET A 353 -25.06 13.67 -7.49
C MET A 353 -23.77 13.68 -8.30
N MET A 354 -22.68 14.21 -7.77
CA MET A 354 -21.38 14.23 -8.46
C MET A 354 -20.93 12.82 -8.84
N LYS A 355 -21.01 11.86 -7.92
CA LYS A 355 -20.65 10.45 -8.16
C LYS A 355 -21.46 9.80 -9.27
N GLU A 356 -22.72 10.16 -9.44
CA GLU A 356 -23.55 9.63 -10.52
C GLU A 356 -23.06 10.10 -11.89
N PHE A 357 -22.63 11.35 -12.00
CA PHE A 357 -22.07 11.89 -13.24
C PHE A 357 -20.60 11.50 -13.46
N THR A 358 -19.85 11.18 -12.40
CA THR A 358 -18.43 10.80 -12.48
C THR A 358 -18.17 9.30 -12.42
N GLU A 359 -19.21 8.46 -12.50
CA GLU A 359 -19.11 6.99 -12.41
C GLU A 359 -18.43 6.53 -11.10
N GLY A 360 -18.77 7.18 -9.99
CA GLY A 360 -18.25 6.89 -8.66
C GLY A 360 -16.88 7.49 -8.35
N LYS A 361 -16.26 8.25 -9.27
CA LYS A 361 -14.98 8.91 -9.02
C LYS A 361 -15.11 10.05 -8.00
N GLU A 362 -14.12 10.14 -7.12
CA GLU A 362 -13.98 11.24 -6.16
C GLU A 362 -13.08 12.34 -6.73
N LEU A 363 -13.34 13.58 -6.34
CA LEU A 363 -12.42 14.69 -6.61
C LEU A 363 -11.36 14.78 -5.51
N ILE A 364 -10.16 15.21 -5.90
CA ILE A 364 -9.09 15.50 -4.95
C ILE A 364 -9.41 16.81 -4.22
N ARG A 365 -9.40 16.77 -2.88
CA ARG A 365 -9.58 17.96 -2.04
C ARG A 365 -8.22 18.58 -1.68
N PRO A 366 -8.14 19.91 -1.57
CA PRO A 366 -6.95 20.55 -1.03
C PRO A 366 -6.72 20.07 0.42
N ALA A 367 -5.51 19.56 0.69
CA ALA A 367 -5.07 19.29 2.04
C ALA A 367 -4.49 20.56 2.65
N VAL A 368 -4.66 20.73 3.96
CA VAL A 368 -4.14 21.90 4.70
C VAL A 368 -2.60 21.90 4.73
N THR A 369 -1.97 20.75 4.56
CA THR A 369 -0.54 20.54 4.83
C THR A 369 0.36 20.55 3.60
N ARG A 370 -0.17 20.68 2.36
CA ARG A 370 0.65 20.63 1.14
C ARG A 370 0.07 21.50 0.01
N PHE A 371 0.81 22.51 -0.46
CA PHE A 371 0.40 23.40 -1.57
C PHE A 371 0.17 22.67 -2.88
N ALA A 372 0.92 21.59 -3.12
CA ALA A 372 0.72 20.70 -4.26
C ALA A 372 -0.72 20.18 -4.37
N THR A 373 -1.42 20.00 -3.25
CA THR A 373 -2.79 19.51 -3.27
C THR A 373 -3.78 20.50 -3.89
N SER A 374 -3.52 21.81 -3.82
CA SER A 374 -4.31 22.82 -4.54
C SER A 374 -4.26 22.58 -6.05
N TYR A 375 -3.08 22.28 -6.61
CA TYR A 375 -2.91 21.97 -8.03
C TYR A 375 -3.41 20.58 -8.40
N LEU A 376 -3.28 19.59 -7.52
CA LEU A 376 -3.88 18.27 -7.73
C LEU A 376 -5.42 18.34 -7.75
N THR A 377 -6.02 19.22 -6.94
CA THR A 377 -7.44 19.54 -7.03
C THR A 377 -7.79 20.13 -8.41
N LEU A 378 -6.99 21.06 -8.94
CA LEU A 378 -7.22 21.59 -10.29
C LEU A 378 -7.08 20.50 -11.36
N SER A 379 -6.11 19.58 -11.24
CA SER A 379 -5.97 18.43 -12.15
C SER A 379 -7.22 17.55 -12.11
N SER A 380 -7.68 17.19 -10.91
CA SER A 380 -8.87 16.38 -10.71
C SER A 380 -10.13 17.05 -11.25
N LEU A 381 -10.29 18.36 -11.08
CA LEU A 381 -11.37 19.14 -11.70
C LEU A 381 -11.28 19.12 -13.24
N SER A 382 -10.08 19.25 -13.79
CA SER A 382 -9.85 19.23 -15.24
C SER A 382 -10.17 17.87 -15.86
N GLU A 383 -9.76 16.78 -15.20
CA GLU A 383 -10.03 15.40 -15.62
C GLU A 383 -11.53 15.08 -15.62
N ASN A 384 -12.28 15.68 -14.70
CA ASN A 384 -13.73 15.50 -14.57
C ASN A 384 -14.53 16.68 -15.16
N ARG A 385 -13.91 17.52 -15.99
CA ARG A 385 -14.54 18.75 -16.52
C ARG A 385 -15.85 18.45 -17.23
N GLY A 386 -15.87 17.47 -18.13
CA GLY A 386 -17.05 17.14 -18.92
C GLY A 386 -18.22 16.70 -18.03
N GLN A 387 -17.95 15.80 -17.08
CA GLN A 387 -18.92 15.29 -16.12
C GLN A 387 -19.46 16.40 -15.22
N LEU A 388 -18.59 17.30 -14.74
CA LEU A 388 -19.00 18.45 -13.93
C LEU A 388 -19.86 19.42 -14.74
N MET A 389 -19.48 19.74 -15.97
CA MET A 389 -20.31 20.60 -16.83
C MET A 389 -21.69 19.97 -17.10
N THR A 390 -21.74 18.67 -17.38
CA THR A 390 -23.01 17.94 -17.56
C THR A 390 -23.85 17.95 -16.29
N MET A 391 -23.24 17.69 -15.12
CA MET A 391 -23.93 17.76 -13.82
C MET A 391 -24.59 19.12 -13.62
N PHE A 392 -23.83 20.21 -13.75
CA PHE A 392 -24.31 21.58 -13.52
C PHE A 392 -25.23 22.13 -14.63
N SER A 393 -25.34 21.44 -15.76
CA SER A 393 -26.32 21.73 -16.81
C SER A 393 -27.52 20.78 -16.82
N SER A 394 -27.52 19.74 -15.95
CA SER A 394 -28.56 18.73 -15.95
C SER A 394 -29.91 19.22 -15.40
N ASP A 395 -30.99 18.58 -15.82
CA ASP A 395 -32.32 18.74 -15.21
C ASP A 395 -32.30 18.44 -13.72
N LYS A 396 -31.47 17.48 -13.29
CA LYS A 396 -31.30 17.08 -11.89
C LYS A 396 -30.74 18.22 -11.06
N TRP A 397 -29.74 18.95 -11.58
CA TRP A 397 -29.25 20.17 -10.96
C TRP A 397 -30.32 21.26 -10.94
N ARG A 398 -30.97 21.53 -12.09
CA ARG A 398 -32.00 22.59 -12.21
C ARG A 398 -33.17 22.41 -11.24
N LYS A 399 -33.59 21.17 -11.02
CA LYS A 399 -34.66 20.81 -10.07
C LYS A 399 -34.21 20.76 -8.61
N SER A 400 -32.90 20.86 -8.35
CA SER A 400 -32.38 20.80 -6.99
C SER A 400 -32.53 22.14 -6.26
N ASN A 401 -32.72 22.08 -4.94
CA ASN A 401 -32.73 23.27 -4.09
C ASN A 401 -31.40 24.06 -4.16
N PHE A 402 -30.31 23.42 -4.60
CA PHE A 402 -28.99 24.02 -4.69
C PHE A 402 -28.80 24.96 -5.90
N ALA A 403 -29.57 24.78 -6.97
CA ALA A 403 -29.50 25.68 -8.13
C ALA A 403 -30.04 27.08 -7.83
N ASN A 404 -30.94 27.19 -6.86
CA ASN A 404 -31.62 28.45 -6.54
C ASN A 404 -30.86 29.29 -5.51
N ILE A 405 -29.98 28.70 -4.70
CA ILE A 405 -29.20 29.44 -3.71
C ILE A 405 -28.05 30.22 -4.38
N GLN A 406 -27.72 31.37 -3.80
CA GLN A 406 -26.72 32.28 -4.36
C GLN A 406 -25.33 31.63 -4.50
N GLU A 407 -24.95 30.77 -3.57
CA GLU A 407 -23.69 30.02 -3.64
C GLU A 407 -23.66 29.05 -4.83
N GLY A 408 -24.76 28.33 -5.07
CA GLY A 408 -24.90 27.37 -6.16
C GLY A 408 -24.86 28.05 -7.53
N LYS A 409 -25.54 29.19 -7.69
CA LYS A 409 -25.47 30.02 -8.91
C LYS A 409 -24.03 30.47 -9.21
N ARG A 410 -23.28 30.88 -8.18
CA ARG A 410 -21.87 31.27 -8.33
C ARG A 410 -21.00 30.10 -8.76
N VAL A 411 -21.16 28.93 -8.14
CA VAL A 411 -20.37 27.73 -8.49
C VAL A 411 -20.71 27.24 -9.89
N GLN A 412 -21.99 27.19 -10.26
CA GLN A 412 -22.43 26.88 -11.61
C GLN A 412 -21.80 27.85 -12.62
N GLY A 413 -21.81 29.15 -12.33
CA GLY A 413 -21.16 30.16 -13.16
C GLY A 413 -19.65 29.94 -13.34
N ILE A 414 -18.94 29.46 -12.31
CA ILE A 414 -17.52 29.09 -12.43
C ILE A 414 -17.35 27.86 -13.32
N VAL A 415 -18.15 26.80 -13.10
CA VAL A 415 -18.04 25.53 -13.85
C VAL A 415 -18.37 25.72 -15.33
N LEU A 416 -19.27 26.64 -15.66
CA LEU A 416 -19.64 26.93 -17.05
C LEU A 416 -18.76 28.03 -17.70
N ASP A 417 -17.86 28.67 -16.95
CA ASP A 417 -16.94 29.70 -17.46
C ASP A 417 -15.77 29.07 -18.24
N GLY A 418 -15.77 29.22 -19.56
CA GLY A 418 -14.67 28.75 -20.42
C GLY A 418 -13.30 29.33 -20.06
N ARG A 419 -13.25 30.57 -19.53
CA ARG A 419 -11.99 31.20 -19.10
C ARG A 419 -11.43 30.55 -17.85
N PHE A 420 -12.28 30.09 -16.93
CA PHE A 420 -11.84 29.34 -15.77
C PHE A 420 -11.08 28.07 -16.21
N TRP A 421 -11.64 27.29 -17.13
CA TRP A 421 -10.97 26.07 -17.62
C TRP A 421 -9.69 26.34 -18.40
N ALA A 422 -9.65 27.42 -19.19
CA ALA A 422 -8.40 27.86 -19.84
C ALA A 422 -7.31 28.20 -18.81
N ASN A 423 -7.68 28.87 -17.73
CA ASN A 423 -6.75 29.19 -16.65
C ASN A 423 -6.34 27.95 -15.82
N VAL A 424 -7.23 26.98 -15.63
CA VAL A 424 -6.88 25.67 -15.03
C VAL A 424 -5.79 24.99 -15.85
N THR A 425 -5.97 24.88 -17.16
CA THR A 425 -4.96 24.32 -18.07
C THR A 425 -3.65 25.09 -18.00
N ASN A 426 -3.69 26.42 -17.93
CA ASN A 426 -2.51 27.26 -17.77
C ASN A 426 -1.76 26.93 -16.46
N CYS A 427 -2.46 26.92 -15.32
CA CYS A 427 -1.86 26.57 -14.03
C CYS A 427 -1.19 25.19 -14.08
N LEU A 428 -1.87 24.18 -14.63
CA LEU A 428 -1.35 22.81 -14.72
C LEU A 428 -0.13 22.70 -15.65
N ARG A 429 -0.07 23.47 -16.74
CA ARG A 429 1.12 23.54 -17.61
C ARG A 429 2.36 24.03 -16.87
N ALA A 430 2.20 24.97 -15.95
CA ALA A 430 3.30 25.45 -15.11
C ALA A 430 3.67 24.47 -13.99
N THR A 431 2.69 23.81 -13.36
CA THR A 431 2.95 23.06 -12.11
C THR A 431 3.13 21.56 -12.26
N LEU A 432 2.55 20.92 -13.28
CA LEU A 432 2.66 19.46 -13.43
C LEU A 432 4.11 18.95 -13.50
N PRO A 433 5.07 19.64 -14.17
CA PRO A 433 6.47 19.25 -14.13
C PRO A 433 7.04 19.27 -12.69
N LEU A 434 6.76 20.30 -11.89
CA LEU A 434 7.20 20.39 -10.49
C LEU A 434 6.54 19.33 -9.61
N ILE A 435 5.24 19.07 -9.80
CA ILE A 435 4.51 18.04 -9.06
C ILE A 435 5.08 16.64 -9.35
N LYS A 436 5.57 16.39 -10.57
CA LYS A 436 6.29 15.15 -10.89
C LYS A 436 7.57 15.02 -10.05
N VAL A 437 8.37 16.08 -9.97
CA VAL A 437 9.59 16.08 -9.14
C VAL A 437 9.24 15.90 -7.67
N LEU A 438 8.23 16.61 -7.16
CA LEU A 438 7.75 16.46 -5.80
C LEU A 438 7.35 15.01 -5.47
N ARG A 439 6.61 14.35 -6.36
CA ARG A 439 6.24 12.93 -6.17
C ARG A 439 7.45 12.00 -6.19
N LEU A 440 8.49 12.33 -6.93
CA LEU A 440 9.72 11.55 -6.99
C LEU A 440 10.53 11.69 -5.70
N VAL A 441 10.60 12.89 -5.12
CA VAL A 441 11.34 13.13 -3.86
C VAL A 441 10.57 12.75 -2.59
N ASP A 442 9.24 12.69 -2.66
CA ASP A 442 8.35 12.27 -1.56
C ASP A 442 8.07 10.74 -1.61
N SER A 443 8.69 10.01 -2.54
CA SER A 443 8.53 8.56 -2.68
C SER A 443 9.59 7.82 -1.88
N ASP A 444 9.17 6.81 -1.12
CA ASP A 444 10.06 5.90 -0.39
C ASP A 444 10.55 4.73 -1.26
N GLU A 445 10.19 4.68 -2.55
CA GLU A 445 10.50 3.53 -3.42
C GLU A 445 11.96 3.51 -3.89
N ASN A 446 12.55 4.68 -4.17
CA ASN A 446 13.91 4.79 -4.69
C ASN A 446 14.62 6.00 -4.08
N PRO A 447 15.95 5.93 -3.82
CA PRO A 447 16.72 7.10 -3.43
C PRO A 447 16.56 8.23 -4.44
N ALA A 448 16.03 9.38 -4.01
CA ALA A 448 15.69 10.47 -4.90
C ALA A 448 16.88 11.40 -5.22
N MET A 449 17.86 11.49 -4.31
CA MET A 449 19.01 12.41 -4.44
C MET A 449 19.81 12.26 -5.75
N PRO A 450 20.11 11.05 -6.26
CA PRO A 450 20.89 10.87 -7.50
C PRO A 450 20.26 11.53 -8.74
N PHE A 451 18.92 11.68 -8.77
CA PHE A 451 18.20 12.18 -9.94
C PHE A 451 17.61 13.57 -9.75
N LEU A 452 17.63 14.10 -8.52
CA LEU A 452 16.96 15.36 -8.16
C LEU A 452 17.38 16.53 -9.07
N TYR A 453 18.68 16.72 -9.26
CA TYR A 453 19.19 17.83 -10.08
C TYR A 453 18.77 17.71 -11.55
N LEU A 454 18.82 16.48 -12.10
CA LEU A 454 18.38 16.20 -13.45
C LEU A 454 16.87 16.44 -13.62
N GLU A 455 16.05 15.91 -12.71
CA GLU A 455 14.59 16.05 -12.75
C GLU A 455 14.16 17.51 -12.59
N LEU A 456 14.84 18.31 -11.75
CA LEU A 456 14.62 19.76 -11.65
C LEU A 456 14.95 20.48 -12.96
N THR A 457 16.08 20.14 -13.57
CA THR A 457 16.49 20.72 -14.86
C THR A 457 15.46 20.38 -15.94
N GLN A 458 15.02 19.12 -16.00
CA GLN A 458 13.98 18.67 -16.92
C GLN A 458 12.64 19.37 -16.65
N ALA A 459 12.27 19.57 -15.39
CA ALA A 459 11.05 20.28 -15.02
C ALA A 459 11.09 21.73 -15.52
N LYS A 460 12.21 22.44 -15.31
CA LYS A 460 12.42 23.80 -15.81
C LYS A 460 12.29 23.88 -17.33
N GLU A 461 12.96 23.00 -18.06
CA GLU A 461 12.88 22.95 -19.53
C GLU A 461 11.47 22.60 -20.02
N LYS A 462 10.77 21.70 -19.33
CA LYS A 462 9.40 21.34 -19.68
C LYS A 462 8.42 22.50 -19.44
N ILE A 463 8.59 23.25 -18.35
CA ILE A 463 7.79 24.47 -18.11
C ILE A 463 8.03 25.46 -19.25
N LYS A 464 9.29 25.75 -19.57
CA LYS A 464 9.63 26.66 -20.68
C LYS A 464 8.99 26.24 -22.00
N LYS A 465 9.05 24.95 -22.34
CA LYS A 465 8.41 24.39 -23.54
C LYS A 465 6.87 24.48 -23.50
N ASN A 466 6.24 24.26 -22.36
CA ASN A 466 4.78 24.36 -22.19
C ASN A 466 4.25 25.78 -22.48
N PHE A 467 5.10 26.80 -22.39
CA PHE A 467 4.81 28.19 -22.71
C PHE A 467 5.48 28.67 -24.00
N ASN A 468 5.82 27.75 -24.91
CA ASN A 468 6.41 28.02 -26.22
C ASN A 468 7.71 28.86 -26.15
N ASN A 469 8.48 28.71 -25.07
CA ASN A 469 9.70 29.49 -24.80
C ASN A 469 9.47 31.01 -24.71
N VAL A 470 8.24 31.47 -24.45
CA VAL A 470 7.93 32.89 -24.31
C VAL A 470 8.18 33.32 -22.86
N GLU A 471 9.22 34.11 -22.62
CA GLU A 471 9.67 34.51 -21.27
C GLU A 471 8.61 35.28 -20.46
N LYS A 472 7.74 36.05 -21.12
CA LYS A 472 6.65 36.79 -20.47
C LYS A 472 5.48 35.92 -19.99
N ARG A 473 5.43 34.63 -20.34
CA ARG A 473 4.24 33.77 -20.18
C ARG A 473 4.39 32.71 -19.11
#